data_AF-A0A7C3QEF4-F1
#
_entry.id   AF-A0A7C3QEF4-F1
#
_cell.length_a   1.000
_cell.length_b   1.000
_cell.length_c   1.000
_cell.angle_alpha   90.00
_cell.angle_beta   90.00
_cell.angle_gamma   90.00
#
_symmetry.space_group_name_H-M   'P 1'
#
loop_
_entity.id
_entity.type
_entity.pdbx_description
1 polymer ?
#
loop_
_entity_poly.entity_id
_entity_poly.type
_entity_poly.pdbx_seq_one_letter_code
_entity_poly.pdbx_strand_id
1 'polypeptide(L)'
;AITFWDVLEHTHSPQKVLRQANALLEDNGLLAINVPNWASWERRIFKERWIALDTPRHLYHFSPNILRAYLRICGFEVISLRTKAPVMSPASNVLRAIGDTALRGGQAKSQISGKNGGETAVTPPPSLIKQTLIRLTYAALTLPNILANVANRGGSIIVFARKTEIVP
;
A
#
# COMPACT_ATOMS: atom_id res chain seq x y z
N ALA A 1 -11.10 4.60 -21.09
CA ALA A 1 -9.99 4.26 -20.17
C ALA A 1 -10.54 3.40 -19.03
N ILE A 2 -9.72 2.52 -18.44
CA ILE A 2 -10.07 1.67 -17.29
C ILE A 2 -9.05 1.91 -16.18
N THR A 3 -9.48 1.84 -14.92
CA THR A 3 -8.61 1.99 -13.76
C THR A 3 -8.71 0.82 -12.79
N PHE A 4 -7.59 0.47 -12.16
CA PHE A 4 -7.55 -0.41 -10.99
C PHE A 4 -6.80 0.31 -9.87
N TRP A 5 -7.51 0.89 -8.91
CA TRP A 5 -6.93 1.64 -7.81
C TRP A 5 -7.08 0.86 -6.50
N ASP A 6 -5.98 0.27 -6.02
CA ASP A 6 -5.94 -0.57 -4.81
C ASP A 6 -6.96 -1.73 -4.85
N VAL A 7 -7.10 -2.36 -6.03
CA VAL A 7 -8.08 -3.43 -6.30
C VAL A 7 -7.49 -4.63 -7.03
N LEU A 8 -6.44 -4.46 -7.84
CA LEU A 8 -5.91 -5.53 -8.69
C LEU A 8 -5.33 -6.68 -7.85
N GLU A 9 -4.66 -6.34 -6.75
CA GLU A 9 -4.10 -7.22 -5.73
C GLU A 9 -5.14 -8.05 -4.96
N HIS A 10 -6.40 -7.63 -5.00
CA HIS A 10 -7.54 -8.33 -4.39
C HIS A 10 -8.23 -9.30 -5.34
N THR A 11 -7.88 -9.29 -6.62
CA THR A 11 -8.52 -10.17 -7.60
C THR A 11 -7.98 -11.58 -7.52
N HIS A 12 -8.85 -12.58 -7.68
CA HIS A 12 -8.46 -14.00 -7.70
C HIS A 12 -7.62 -14.36 -8.94
N SER A 13 -7.71 -13.57 -10.01
CA SER A 13 -6.91 -13.76 -11.22
C SER A 13 -6.63 -12.41 -11.90
N PRO A 14 -5.53 -11.72 -11.53
CA PRO A 14 -5.12 -10.45 -12.13
C PRO A 14 -5.00 -10.54 -13.66
N GLN A 15 -4.48 -11.65 -14.18
CA GLN A 15 -4.34 -11.86 -15.62
C GLN A 15 -5.70 -11.90 -16.33
N LYS A 16 -6.70 -12.59 -15.76
CA LYS A 16 -8.04 -12.68 -16.37
C LYS A 16 -8.71 -11.31 -16.41
N VAL A 17 -8.68 -10.56 -15.30
CA VAL A 17 -9.30 -9.23 -15.23
C VAL A 17 -8.58 -8.22 -16.13
N LEU A 18 -7.25 -8.29 -16.26
CA LEU A 18 -6.50 -7.43 -17.18
C LEU A 18 -6.82 -7.74 -18.64
N ARG A 19 -6.95 -9.03 -19.03
CA ARG A 19 -7.37 -9.39 -20.39
C ARG A 19 -8.80 -8.96 -20.71
N GLN A 20 -9.71 -9.05 -19.74
CA GLN A 20 -11.05 -8.50 -19.88
C GLN A 20 -11.02 -6.97 -20.06
N ALA A 21 -10.19 -6.26 -19.27
CA ALA A 21 -10.00 -4.83 -19.44
C ALA A 21 -9.43 -4.48 -20.83
N ASN A 22 -8.48 -5.25 -21.36
CA ASN A 22 -7.96 -5.06 -22.71
C ASN A 22 -9.07 -5.18 -23.76
N ALA A 23 -9.91 -6.22 -23.65
CA ALA A 23 -11.01 -6.47 -24.58
C ALA A 23 -12.11 -5.39 -24.53
N LEU A 24 -12.35 -4.79 -23.36
CA LEU A 24 -13.34 -3.72 -23.18
C LEU A 24 -12.84 -2.34 -23.61
N LEU A 25 -11.52 -2.14 -23.69
CA LEU A 25 -10.95 -0.88 -24.13
C LEU A 25 -11.05 -0.74 -25.64
N GLU A 26 -11.42 0.45 -26.10
CA GLU A 26 -11.22 0.85 -27.50
C GLU A 26 -9.73 0.85 -27.87
N ASP A 27 -9.44 0.91 -29.16
CA ASP A 27 -8.07 0.98 -29.65
C ASP A 27 -7.37 2.24 -29.12
N ASN A 28 -6.09 2.08 -28.77
CA ASN A 28 -5.31 3.08 -28.00
C ASN A 28 -5.87 3.42 -26.60
N GLY A 29 -6.85 2.66 -26.10
CA GLY A 29 -7.43 2.85 -24.77
C GLY A 29 -6.38 2.80 -23.66
N LEU A 30 -6.56 3.63 -22.64
CA LEU A 30 -5.65 3.76 -21.51
C LEU A 30 -6.08 2.89 -20.33
N LEU A 31 -5.08 2.31 -19.66
CA LEU A 31 -5.18 1.61 -18.40
C LEU A 31 -4.35 2.35 -17.35
N ALA A 32 -4.92 2.61 -16.18
CA ALA A 32 -4.17 3.13 -15.02
C ALA A 32 -4.30 2.19 -13.83
N ILE A 33 -3.20 1.88 -13.15
CA ILE A 33 -3.18 0.98 -12.00
C ILE A 33 -2.41 1.62 -10.85
N ASN A 34 -2.94 1.50 -9.63
CA ASN A 34 -2.24 1.71 -8.37
C ASN A 34 -2.31 0.42 -7.53
N VAL A 35 -1.15 -0.07 -7.08
CA VAL A 35 -1.02 -1.23 -6.21
C VAL A 35 0.13 -1.05 -5.20
N PRO A 36 0.12 -1.75 -4.06
CA PRO A 36 1.27 -1.82 -3.17
C PRO A 36 2.53 -2.34 -3.86
N ASN A 37 3.68 -1.77 -3.50
CA ASN A 37 4.99 -2.15 -4.00
C ASN A 37 5.67 -3.16 -3.08
N TRP A 38 5.69 -4.42 -3.48
CA TRP A 38 6.42 -5.49 -2.79
C TRP A 38 7.93 -5.23 -2.70
N ALA A 39 8.50 -4.49 -3.65
CA ALA A 39 9.90 -4.10 -3.67
C ALA A 39 10.18 -2.80 -2.90
N SER A 40 9.21 -2.28 -2.13
CA SER A 40 9.39 -1.08 -1.31
C SER A 40 10.41 -1.28 -0.19
N TRP A 41 10.96 -0.17 0.31
CA TRP A 41 11.80 -0.21 1.51
C TRP A 41 10.99 -0.56 2.76
N GLU A 42 9.74 -0.09 2.86
CA GLU A 42 8.85 -0.37 3.99
C GLU A 42 8.65 -1.88 4.16
N ARG A 43 8.37 -2.61 3.06
CA ARG A 43 8.30 -4.08 3.09
C ARG A 43 9.58 -4.71 3.63
N ARG A 44 10.75 -4.20 3.25
CA ARG A 44 12.05 -4.76 3.69
C ARG A 44 12.28 -4.57 5.19
N ILE A 45 11.89 -3.43 5.75
CA ILE A 45 12.08 -3.11 7.17
C ILE A 45 11.03 -3.82 8.02
N PHE A 46 9.77 -3.71 7.62
CA PHE A 46 8.65 -4.17 8.43
C PHE A 46 8.29 -5.65 8.21
N LYS A 47 8.69 -6.27 7.08
CA LYS A 47 8.51 -7.70 6.80
C LYS A 47 7.05 -8.15 6.98
N GLU A 48 6.79 -9.16 7.82
CA GLU A 48 5.45 -9.64 8.19
C GLU A 48 4.58 -8.53 8.80
N ARG A 49 5.24 -7.59 9.48
CA ARG A 49 4.64 -6.39 10.04
C ARG A 49 4.57 -5.25 9.04
N TRP A 50 4.50 -5.50 7.73
CA TRP A 50 4.24 -4.47 6.70
C TRP A 50 2.74 -4.37 6.36
N ILE A 51 2.18 -3.15 6.31
CA ILE A 51 0.72 -2.94 6.39
C ILE A 51 0.03 -3.41 5.13
N ALA A 52 0.70 -3.24 3.99
CA ALA A 52 0.23 -3.71 2.71
C ALA A 52 0.58 -5.19 2.45
N LEU A 53 1.12 -5.93 3.43
CA LEU A 53 1.09 -7.39 3.34
C LEU A 53 -0.36 -7.88 3.35
N ASP A 54 -1.14 -7.38 4.31
CA ASP A 54 -2.60 -7.53 4.47
C ASP A 54 -3.22 -8.84 3.98
N THR A 55 -2.62 -9.96 4.35
CA THR A 55 -3.16 -11.29 4.10
C THR A 55 -4.31 -11.58 5.07
N PRO A 56 -5.43 -12.20 4.63
CA PRO A 56 -5.64 -12.84 3.32
C PRO A 56 -6.27 -11.92 2.26
N ARG A 57 -6.44 -10.62 2.53
CA ARG A 57 -7.13 -9.68 1.64
C ARG A 57 -6.33 -9.40 0.37
N HIS A 58 -5.03 -9.12 0.48
CA HIS A 58 -4.12 -9.06 -0.67
C HIS A 58 -3.73 -10.47 -1.10
N LEU A 59 -4.28 -10.92 -2.23
CA LEU A 59 -4.00 -12.23 -2.82
C LEU A 59 -2.72 -12.20 -3.66
N TYR A 60 -2.36 -11.03 -4.18
CA TYR A 60 -1.17 -10.83 -5.00
C TYR A 60 -0.35 -9.65 -4.50
N HIS A 61 0.98 -9.79 -4.56
CA HIS A 61 1.90 -8.70 -4.27
C HIS A 61 2.76 -8.40 -5.51
N PHE A 62 2.69 -7.16 -5.99
CA PHE A 62 3.39 -6.76 -7.21
C PHE A 62 4.71 -6.07 -6.92
N SER A 63 5.72 -6.36 -7.73
CA SER A 63 6.89 -5.50 -7.90
C SER A 63 6.81 -4.78 -9.26
N PRO A 64 7.55 -3.68 -9.47
CA PRO A 64 7.55 -2.97 -10.76
C PRO A 64 7.83 -3.88 -11.95
N ASN A 65 8.76 -4.82 -11.80
CA ASN A 65 9.16 -5.75 -12.85
C ASN A 65 8.06 -6.78 -13.13
N ILE A 66 7.46 -7.34 -12.07
CA ILE A 66 6.36 -8.31 -12.21
C ILE A 66 5.14 -7.65 -12.85
N LEU A 67 4.76 -6.45 -12.39
CA LEU A 67 3.60 -5.73 -12.93
C LEU A 67 3.80 -5.39 -14.42
N ARG A 68 4.99 -4.93 -14.80
CA ARG A 68 5.34 -4.67 -16.20
C ARG A 68 5.23 -5.94 -17.06
N ALA A 69 5.77 -7.06 -16.57
CA ALA A 69 5.69 -8.33 -17.28
C ALA A 69 4.23 -8.80 -17.43
N TYR A 70 3.43 -8.70 -16.37
CA TYR A 70 1.99 -9.02 -16.37
C TYR A 70 1.21 -8.20 -17.39
N LEU A 71 1.46 -6.89 -17.43
CA LEU A 71 0.79 -5.99 -18.38
C LEU A 71 1.13 -6.37 -19.82
N ARG A 72 2.41 -6.62 -20.11
CA ARG A 72 2.85 -7.03 -21.45
C ARG A 72 2.13 -8.28 -21.95
N ILE A 73 2.06 -9.34 -21.13
CA ILE A 73 1.37 -10.58 -21.52
C ILE A 73 -0.16 -10.45 -21.55
N CYS A 74 -0.73 -9.34 -21.09
CA CYS A 74 -2.16 -9.05 -21.15
C CYS A 74 -2.52 -8.06 -22.27
N GLY A 75 -1.58 -7.77 -23.19
CA GLY A 75 -1.81 -6.84 -24.29
C GLY A 75 -1.74 -5.38 -23.86
N PHE A 76 -0.80 -5.04 -22.97
CA PHE A 76 -0.58 -3.64 -22.60
C PHE A 76 0.88 -3.23 -22.76
N GLU A 77 1.09 -2.08 -23.36
CA GLU A 77 2.38 -1.39 -23.40
C GLU A 77 2.45 -0.39 -22.25
N VAL A 78 3.49 -0.47 -21.42
CA VAL A 78 3.67 0.47 -20.30
C VAL A 78 4.21 1.81 -20.80
N ILE A 79 3.38 2.84 -20.75
CA ILE A 79 3.75 4.23 -21.08
C ILE A 79 4.61 4.84 -19.97
N SER A 80 4.19 4.65 -18.71
CA SER A 80 4.95 5.14 -17.56
C SER A 80 4.69 4.29 -16.33
N LEU A 81 5.74 4.09 -15.52
CA LEU A 81 5.66 3.40 -14.25
C LEU A 81 6.52 4.16 -13.25
N ARG A 82 5.93 4.53 -12.12
CA ARG A 82 6.62 5.24 -11.03
C ARG A 82 6.24 4.63 -9.70
N THR A 83 7.13 4.72 -8.74
CA THR A 83 6.80 4.40 -7.35
C THR A 83 6.57 5.68 -6.58
N LYS A 84 5.54 5.73 -5.73
CA LYS A 84 5.29 6.85 -4.81
C LYS A 84 5.19 6.33 -3.38
N ALA A 85 5.54 7.18 -2.43
CA ALA A 85 5.40 6.91 -1.00
C ALA A 85 4.17 7.66 -0.49
N PRO A 86 3.30 7.04 0.34
CA PRO A 86 3.13 5.61 0.58
C PRO A 86 1.67 5.14 0.39
N VAL A 87 1.43 3.82 0.42
CA VAL A 87 0.08 3.18 0.41
C VAL A 87 -0.78 3.67 1.57
N MET A 88 -0.14 3.96 2.72
CA MET A 88 -0.68 4.59 3.92
C MET A 88 0.45 5.31 4.64
N SER A 89 0.15 6.23 5.58
CA SER A 89 1.19 6.88 6.41
C SER A 89 2.17 5.86 7.01
N PRO A 90 3.49 6.09 6.98
CA PRO A 90 4.48 5.19 7.60
C PRO A 90 4.24 4.92 9.09
N ALA A 91 3.52 5.83 9.78
CA ALA A 91 3.06 5.61 11.15
C ALA A 91 2.19 4.34 11.30
N SER A 92 1.46 3.94 10.25
CA SER A 92 0.59 2.75 10.25
C SER A 92 1.39 1.46 10.40
N ASN A 93 2.59 1.39 9.81
CA ASN A 93 3.49 0.24 9.97
C ASN A 93 4.03 0.15 11.41
N VAL A 94 4.36 1.29 12.01
CA VAL A 94 4.82 1.37 13.40
C VAL A 94 3.69 0.97 14.36
N LEU A 95 2.48 1.51 14.16
CA LEU A 95 1.32 1.18 14.97
C LEU A 95 0.99 -0.31 14.94
N ARG A 96 1.02 -0.95 13.76
CA ARG A 96 0.83 -2.41 13.70
C ARG A 96 1.97 -3.16 14.40
N ALA A 97 3.22 -2.76 14.22
CA ALA A 97 4.32 -3.43 14.90
C ALA A 97 4.22 -3.35 16.43
N ILE A 98 3.78 -2.20 16.97
CA ILE A 98 3.51 -2.02 18.40
C ILE A 98 2.32 -2.87 18.82
N GLY A 99 1.21 -2.81 18.08
CA GLY A 99 0.01 -3.60 18.34
C GLY A 99 0.30 -5.10 18.39
N ASP A 100 1.00 -5.65 17.41
CA ASP A 100 1.38 -7.07 17.36
C ASP A 100 2.26 -7.45 18.56
N THR A 101 3.16 -6.57 19.00
CA THR A 101 4.03 -6.81 20.16
C THR A 101 3.22 -6.75 21.45
N ALA A 102 2.31 -5.80 21.59
CA ALA A 102 1.41 -5.66 22.73
C ALA A 102 0.42 -6.82 22.83
N LEU A 103 -0.13 -7.30 21.71
CA LEU A 103 -1.02 -8.47 21.67
C LEU A 103 -0.27 -9.76 22.02
N ARG A 104 0.97 -9.92 21.53
CA ARG A 104 1.84 -11.04 21.92
C ARG A 104 2.23 -11.01 23.40
N GLY A 105 2.43 -9.83 23.99
CA GLY A 105 2.67 -9.66 25.43
C GLY A 105 1.40 -9.71 26.29
N GLY A 106 0.24 -9.37 25.71
CA GLY A 106 -1.06 -9.22 26.36
C GLY A 106 -1.85 -10.53 26.53
N GLN A 107 -1.47 -11.60 25.81
CA GLN A 107 -1.96 -12.95 26.13
C GLN A 107 -1.55 -13.41 27.55
N ALA A 108 -0.62 -12.71 28.21
CA ALA A 108 -0.29 -12.95 29.62
C ALA A 108 -1.15 -12.17 30.62
N LYS A 109 -1.97 -11.18 30.20
CA LYS A 109 -2.84 -10.39 31.10
C LYS A 109 -4.12 -9.92 30.39
N SER A 110 -5.06 -10.85 30.25
CA SER A 110 -6.45 -10.53 29.90
C SER A 110 -7.35 -10.75 31.13
N GLN A 111 -7.39 -9.74 32.00
CA GLN A 111 -8.60 -9.38 32.74
C GLN A 111 -8.81 -7.89 32.55
N ILE A 112 -9.70 -7.52 31.63
CA ILE A 112 -10.21 -6.15 31.54
C ILE A 112 -11.69 -6.21 31.89
N SER A 113 -11.98 -5.78 33.11
CA SER A 113 -13.31 -5.48 33.61
C SER A 113 -13.93 -4.37 32.78
N GLY A 114 -15.11 -4.64 32.23
CA GLY A 114 -15.91 -3.62 31.53
C GLY A 114 -16.37 -2.53 32.50
N LYS A 115 -16.28 -1.28 32.04
CA LYS A 115 -17.10 -0.17 32.54
C LYS A 115 -17.56 0.66 31.36
N ASN A 116 -18.88 0.71 31.19
CA ASN A 116 -19.61 1.54 30.24
C ASN A 116 -19.73 2.99 30.73
N GLY A 117 -19.83 3.91 29.77
CA GLY A 117 -20.60 5.15 29.87
C GLY A 117 -19.89 6.33 30.54
N GLY A 118 -19.49 7.31 29.72
CA GLY A 118 -19.09 8.64 30.19
C GLY A 118 -18.98 9.61 29.01
N GLU A 119 -19.67 10.74 29.12
CA GLU A 119 -19.71 11.85 28.14
C GLU A 119 -18.32 12.23 27.61
N THR A 120 -18.23 12.48 26.31
CA THR A 120 -16.98 12.86 25.65
C THR A 120 -16.55 14.27 26.05
N ALA A 121 -15.78 14.38 27.13
CA ALA A 121 -15.03 15.59 27.43
C ALA A 121 -14.11 15.91 26.24
N VAL A 122 -14.18 17.13 25.73
CA VAL A 122 -13.25 17.61 24.70
C VAL A 122 -11.85 17.65 25.33
N THR A 123 -11.01 16.68 24.99
CA THR A 123 -9.65 16.62 25.51
C THR A 123 -8.85 17.82 24.99
N PRO A 124 -8.20 18.62 25.86
CA PRO A 124 -7.40 19.75 25.42
C PRO A 124 -6.23 19.25 24.56
N PRO A 125 -5.73 20.07 23.61
CA PRO A 125 -4.63 19.68 22.76
C PRO A 125 -3.38 19.35 23.60
N PRO A 126 -2.52 18.43 23.13
CA PRO A 126 -1.28 18.09 23.83
C PRO A 126 -0.41 19.33 24.06
N SER A 127 0.41 19.32 25.11
CA SER A 127 1.38 20.41 25.35
C SER A 127 2.31 20.62 24.15
N LEU A 128 2.86 21.83 24.01
CA LEU A 128 3.75 22.18 22.90
C LEU A 128 4.92 21.19 22.75
N ILE A 129 5.49 20.72 23.86
CA ILE A 129 6.55 19.70 23.87
C ILE A 129 6.06 18.40 23.23
N LYS A 130 4.87 17.91 23.63
CA LYS A 130 4.29 16.69 23.05
C LYS A 130 4.00 16.88 21.55
N GLN A 131 3.49 18.03 21.15
CA GLN A 131 3.26 18.35 19.74
C GLN A 131 4.56 18.36 18.92
N THR A 132 5.64 18.95 19.46
CA THR A 132 6.96 18.97 18.82
C THR A 132 7.53 17.57 18.68
N LEU A 133 7.45 16.74 19.72
CA LEU A 133 7.88 15.34 19.66
C LEU A 133 7.10 14.55 18.61
N ILE A 134 5.77 14.69 18.57
CA ILE A 134 4.92 14.08 17.54
C ILE A 134 5.40 14.51 16.14
N ARG A 135 5.60 15.81 15.91
CA ARG A 135 6.07 16.33 14.61
C ARG A 135 7.43 15.78 14.21
N LEU A 136 8.38 15.71 15.15
CA LEU A 136 9.70 15.12 14.91
C LEU A 136 9.62 13.62 14.61
N THR A 137 8.77 12.88 15.30
CA THR A 137 8.51 11.46 15.00
C THR A 137 7.92 11.30 13.61
N TYR A 138 6.90 12.09 13.25
CA TYR A 138 6.32 12.05 11.90
C TYR A 138 7.36 12.40 10.84
N ALA A 139 8.18 13.43 11.06
CA ALA A 139 9.25 13.83 10.14
C ALA A 139 10.30 12.72 9.96
N ALA A 140 10.72 12.07 11.05
CA ALA A 140 11.65 10.95 11.00
C ALA A 140 11.07 9.73 10.25
N LEU A 141 9.75 9.54 10.27
CA LEU A 141 9.07 8.47 9.55
C LEU A 141 8.78 8.81 8.07
N THR A 142 8.60 10.09 7.73
CA THR A 142 8.35 10.54 6.35
C THR A 142 9.62 10.81 5.55
N LEU A 143 10.73 11.19 6.18
CA LEU A 143 11.97 11.49 5.47
C LEU A 143 12.54 10.27 4.70
N PRO A 144 12.58 9.05 5.25
CA PRO A 144 12.97 7.86 4.49
C PRO A 144 12.05 7.57 3.30
N ASN A 145 10.76 7.91 3.41
CA ASN A 145 9.78 7.78 2.33
C ASN A 145 10.05 8.75 1.18
N ILE A 146 10.44 9.98 1.49
CA ILE A 146 10.84 10.97 0.49
C ILE A 146 12.10 10.49 -0.25
N LEU A 147 13.11 10.01 0.49
CA LEU A 147 14.33 9.47 -0.10
C LEU A 147 14.08 8.21 -0.94
N ALA A 148 13.17 7.34 -0.48
CA ALA A 148 12.80 6.14 -1.22
C ALA A 148 12.07 6.46 -2.54
N ASN A 149 11.30 7.54 -2.61
CA ASN A 149 10.70 7.99 -3.86
C ASN A 149 11.75 8.38 -4.89
N VAL A 150 12.79 9.10 -4.45
CA VAL A 150 13.93 9.45 -5.32
C VAL A 150 14.63 8.20 -5.83
N ALA A 151 14.70 7.14 -5.01
CA ALA A 151 15.31 5.87 -5.37
C ALA A 151 14.38 4.87 -6.11
N ASN A 152 13.17 5.28 -6.53
CA ASN A 152 12.14 4.39 -7.11
C ASN A 152 11.79 3.17 -6.23
N ARG A 153 11.77 3.36 -4.90
CA ARG A 153 11.43 2.35 -3.89
C ARG A 153 10.23 2.76 -3.03
N GLY A 154 9.37 3.64 -3.55
CA GLY A 154 8.15 4.09 -2.87
C GLY A 154 7.20 2.94 -2.53
N GLY A 155 6.29 3.18 -1.58
CA GLY A 155 5.35 2.18 -1.05
C GLY A 155 4.31 1.67 -2.05
N SER A 156 3.95 2.46 -3.06
CA SER A 156 2.98 2.10 -4.12
C SER A 156 3.62 2.15 -5.50
N ILE A 157 3.07 1.38 -6.44
CA ILE A 157 3.39 1.42 -7.87
C ILE A 157 2.20 2.05 -8.59
N ILE A 158 2.45 3.14 -9.31
CA ILE A 158 1.47 3.73 -10.23
C ILE A 158 1.97 3.50 -11.65
N VAL A 159 1.13 2.88 -12.47
CA VAL A 159 1.44 2.60 -13.87
C VAL A 159 0.33 3.10 -14.78
N PHE A 160 0.73 3.69 -15.90
CA PHE A 160 -0.13 4.01 -17.02
C PHE A 160 0.32 3.16 -18.21
N ALA A 161 -0.62 2.46 -18.83
CA ALA A 161 -0.38 1.58 -19.95
C ALA A 161 -1.40 1.82 -21.07
N ARG A 162 -1.01 1.51 -22.31
CA ARG A 162 -1.86 1.58 -23.49
C ARG A 162 -2.26 0.17 -23.92
N LYS A 163 -3.50 0.00 -24.34
CA LYS A 163 -3.96 -1.20 -25.02
C LYS A 163 -3.08 -1.47 -26.25
N THR A 164 -2.63 -2.71 -26.38
CA THR A 164 -2.02 -3.28 -27.58
C THR A 164 -2.74 -4.57 -27.95
N GLU A 165 -2.41 -5.12 -29.11
CA GLU A 165 -2.78 -6.50 -29.44
C GLU A 165 -2.12 -7.48 -28.47
N ILE A 166 -2.82 -8.57 -28.18
CA ILE A 166 -2.28 -9.67 -27.38
C ILE A 166 -1.46 -10.52 -28.33
N VAL A 167 -0.12 -10.48 -28.20
CA VAL A 167 0.74 -11.41 -28.92
C VAL A 167 0.48 -12.82 -28.37
N PRO A 168 0.10 -13.80 -29.23
CA PRO A 168 -0.26 -15.15 -28.81
C PRO A 168 0.89 -15.92 -28.14
#